data_AF-K0RWP2-F1
#
_entry.id   AF-K0RWP2-F1
#
_cell.length_a   1.000
_cell.length_b   1.000
_cell.length_c   1.000
_cell.angle_alpha   90.00
_cell.angle_beta   90.00
_cell.angle_gamma   90.00
#
_symmetry.space_group_name_H-M   'P 1'
#
loop_
_entity.id
_entity.type
_entity.pdbx_description
1 polymer ?
#
loop_
_entity_poly.entity_id
_entity_poly.type
_entity_poly.pdbx_seq_one_letter_code
_entity_poly.pdbx_strand_id
1 'polypeptide(L)'
;MKLSSVVLCALAPIVGAFAPIAVPSTPATSSSSSQLAAMPDGGVVITGSAGGVGFAYAGEFMDRGYDVVICDVKDCEAAAAALTARHPNGKVYHTKCDVSDASSCEALGEFAKDKLGNIGYWVNNAGI
;
A
#
# COMPACT_ATOMS: atom_id res chain seq x y z
N MET A 1 54.35 -6.24 43.00
CA MET A 1 53.86 -4.84 43.12
C MET A 1 52.37 -4.81 42.79
N LYS A 2 51.61 -4.08 43.61
CA LYS A 2 50.17 -3.81 43.62
C LYS A 2 49.21 -4.88 44.19
N LEU A 3 48.72 -4.49 45.36
CA LEU A 3 47.60 -4.95 46.19
C LEU A 3 46.25 -4.39 45.67
N SER A 4 45.18 -4.89 46.30
CA SER A 4 43.82 -4.32 46.48
C SER A 4 42.77 -4.79 45.47
N SER A 5 41.87 -5.68 45.89
CA SER A 5 40.63 -5.43 46.68
C SER A 5 39.59 -4.66 45.87
N VAL A 6 38.44 -5.27 45.60
CA VAL A 6 37.19 -5.08 46.36
C VAL A 6 36.21 -6.17 45.92
N VAL A 7 35.77 -6.95 46.91
CA VAL A 7 34.61 -7.85 46.83
C VAL A 7 33.34 -7.01 47.04
N LEU A 8 32.22 -7.52 46.52
CA LEU A 8 30.83 -7.30 46.96
C LEU A 8 29.98 -6.46 45.99
N CYS A 9 29.05 -7.09 45.26
CA CYS A 9 27.67 -7.27 45.75
C CYS A 9 26.86 -8.13 44.79
N ALA A 10 26.00 -8.97 45.36
CA ALA A 10 25.16 -9.95 44.72
C ALA A 10 24.00 -9.36 43.90
N LEU A 11 23.53 -10.10 42.89
CA LEU A 11 22.11 -10.44 42.65
C LEU A 11 21.98 -11.27 41.35
N ALA A 12 21.71 -12.56 41.51
CA ALA A 12 21.09 -13.41 40.49
C ALA A 12 19.55 -13.37 40.67
N PRO A 13 18.72 -14.03 39.84
CA PRO A 13 18.85 -14.45 38.44
C PRO A 13 17.67 -13.89 37.59
N ILE A 14 17.56 -14.25 36.32
CA ILE A 14 16.34 -14.77 35.65
C ILE A 14 16.79 -15.12 34.23
N VAL A 15 17.18 -16.39 34.06
CA VAL A 15 17.29 -17.00 32.74
C VAL A 15 15.90 -17.50 32.42
N GLY A 16 15.14 -16.73 31.65
CA GLY A 16 13.85 -17.13 31.13
C GLY A 16 14.04 -18.26 30.11
N ALA A 17 13.59 -19.46 30.46
CA ALA A 17 13.48 -20.59 29.55
C ALA A 17 12.47 -20.27 28.44
N PHE A 18 12.96 -20.12 27.21
CA PHE A 18 12.11 -20.05 26.01
C PHE A 18 11.75 -21.49 25.62
N ALA A 19 10.58 -21.96 26.05
CA ALA A 19 10.04 -23.23 25.57
C ALA A 19 9.56 -23.08 24.11
N PRO A 20 9.81 -24.04 23.21
CA PRO A 20 9.33 -23.95 21.83
C PRO A 20 7.81 -24.16 21.81
N ILE A 21 7.09 -23.20 21.21
CA ILE A 21 5.67 -23.35 20.87
C ILE A 21 5.58 -24.42 19.77
N ALA A 22 4.92 -25.54 20.06
CA ALA A 22 4.60 -26.54 19.06
C ALA A 22 3.58 -25.96 18.07
N VAL A 23 3.99 -25.80 16.81
CA VAL A 23 3.10 -25.43 15.71
C VAL A 23 2.28 -26.68 15.36
N PRO A 24 0.94 -26.63 15.34
CA PRO A 24 0.14 -27.75 14.86
C PRO A 24 0.42 -27.95 13.36
N SER A 25 0.96 -29.11 13.00
CA SER A 25 1.18 -29.51 11.62
C SER A 25 -0.16 -29.77 10.93
N THR A 26 -0.61 -28.83 10.10
CA THR A 26 -1.76 -29.01 9.21
C THR A 26 -1.50 -30.19 8.26
N PRO A 27 -2.46 -31.12 8.05
CA PRO A 27 -2.26 -32.21 7.10
C PRO A 27 -2.20 -31.65 5.67
N ALA A 28 -1.15 -32.02 4.94
CA ALA A 28 -1.06 -31.77 3.51
C ALA A 28 -2.25 -32.44 2.79
N THR A 29 -3.16 -31.63 2.25
CA THR A 29 -4.24 -32.10 1.38
C THR A 29 -4.02 -31.57 -0.03
N SER A 30 -4.11 -32.51 -0.97
CA SER A 30 -3.82 -32.43 -2.39
C SER A 30 -4.73 -31.50 -3.21
N SER A 31 -4.12 -30.93 -4.26
CA SER A 31 -4.73 -30.40 -5.49
C SER A 31 -5.89 -29.41 -5.36
N SER A 32 -5.59 -28.12 -5.53
CA SER A 32 -6.51 -27.18 -6.15
C SER A 32 -5.69 -26.20 -6.99
N SER A 33 -6.05 -26.07 -8.27
CA SER A 33 -5.71 -24.91 -9.08
C SER A 33 -5.86 -23.67 -8.20
N SER A 34 -4.77 -22.93 -8.01
CA SER A 34 -4.68 -21.74 -7.16
C SER A 34 -6.01 -21.01 -7.18
N GLN A 35 -6.66 -20.85 -6.02
CA GLN A 35 -7.77 -19.92 -5.89
C GLN A 35 -7.23 -18.54 -6.24
N LEU A 36 -7.26 -18.19 -7.52
CA LEU A 36 -7.02 -16.85 -7.98
C LEU A 36 -8.19 -16.07 -7.41
N ALA A 37 -7.95 -15.29 -6.36
CA ALA A 37 -8.96 -14.38 -5.85
C ALA A 37 -9.48 -13.59 -7.07
N ALA A 38 -10.80 -13.62 -7.28
CA ALA A 38 -11.42 -12.83 -8.31
C ALA A 38 -10.97 -11.36 -8.14
N MET A 39 -10.62 -10.68 -9.24
CA MET A 39 -10.20 -9.30 -9.14
C MET A 39 -11.37 -8.45 -8.60
N PRO A 40 -11.17 -7.64 -7.53
CA PRO A 40 -12.17 -6.72 -7.00
C PRO A 40 -12.81 -5.84 -8.07
N ASP A 41 -14.13 -5.73 -8.02
CA ASP A 41 -14.87 -4.75 -8.80
C ASP A 41 -14.63 -3.32 -8.26
N GLY A 42 -14.90 -2.30 -9.09
CA GLY A 42 -14.76 -0.89 -8.73
C GLY A 42 -13.51 -0.25 -9.32
N GLY A 43 -13.24 1.00 -8.95
CA GLY A 43 -12.09 1.75 -9.44
C GLY A 43 -10.85 1.64 -8.56
N VAL A 44 -9.78 2.30 -9.01
CA VAL A 44 -8.46 2.26 -8.36
C VAL A 44 -8.03 3.66 -7.95
N VAL A 45 -7.58 3.82 -6.70
CA VAL A 45 -6.95 5.06 -6.23
C VAL A 45 -5.44 4.85 -6.11
N ILE A 46 -4.63 5.75 -6.69
CA ILE A 46 -3.17 5.62 -6.70
C ILE A 46 -2.54 6.95 -6.28
N THR A 47 -1.81 6.94 -5.16
CA THR A 47 -1.09 8.12 -4.65
C THR A 47 0.34 8.20 -5.22
N GLY A 48 0.88 9.41 -5.36
CA GLY A 48 2.23 9.62 -5.93
C GLY A 48 2.28 9.37 -7.45
N SER A 49 1.24 9.80 -8.16
CA SER A 49 0.94 9.37 -9.53
C SER A 49 1.13 10.45 -10.58
N ALA A 50 1.73 11.60 -10.23
CA ALA A 50 2.06 12.62 -11.23
C ALA A 50 3.15 12.17 -12.21
N GLY A 51 3.85 11.06 -11.93
CA GLY A 51 4.84 10.45 -12.81
C GLY A 51 5.36 9.11 -12.27
N GLY A 52 6.46 8.63 -12.86
CA GLY A 52 7.19 7.46 -12.36
C GLY A 52 6.33 6.19 -12.25
N VAL A 53 6.54 5.44 -11.17
CA VAL A 53 5.89 4.14 -10.94
C VAL A 53 4.38 4.29 -10.71
N GLY A 54 3.93 5.34 -10.02
CA GLY A 54 2.49 5.59 -9.80
C GLY A 54 1.74 5.81 -11.11
N PHE A 55 2.32 6.60 -12.03
CA PHE A 55 1.79 6.77 -13.39
C PHE A 55 1.76 5.45 -14.17
N ALA A 56 2.82 4.64 -14.07
CA ALA A 56 2.88 3.34 -14.73
C ALA A 56 1.79 2.39 -14.20
N TYR A 57 1.59 2.33 -12.89
CA TYR A 57 0.50 1.54 -12.30
C TYR A 57 -0.87 2.00 -12.78
N ALA A 58 -1.11 3.31 -12.87
CA ALA A 58 -2.37 3.82 -13.40
C ALA A 58 -2.64 3.28 -14.81
N GLY A 59 -1.65 3.33 -15.70
CA GLY A 59 -1.77 2.75 -17.05
C GLY A 59 -2.04 1.25 -17.04
N GLU A 60 -1.33 0.48 -16.22
CA GLU A 60 -1.51 -0.98 -16.11
C GLU A 60 -2.89 -1.38 -15.57
N PHE A 61 -3.45 -0.61 -14.62
CA PHE A 61 -4.82 -0.82 -14.17
C PHE A 61 -5.83 -0.46 -15.26
N MET A 62 -5.61 0.62 -16.02
CA MET A 62 -6.48 0.98 -17.13
C MET A 62 -6.44 -0.05 -18.27
N ASP A 63 -5.29 -0.64 -18.56
CA ASP A 63 -5.16 -1.75 -19.53
C ASP A 63 -5.97 -2.99 -19.11
N ARG A 64 -6.29 -3.13 -17.81
CA ARG A 64 -7.14 -4.18 -17.26
C ARG A 64 -8.62 -3.78 -17.17
N GLY A 65 -8.98 -2.58 -17.62
CA GLY A 65 -10.36 -2.10 -17.68
C GLY A 65 -10.83 -1.33 -16.44
N TYR A 66 -9.92 -0.88 -15.58
CA TYR A 66 -10.27 -0.07 -14.41
C TYR A 66 -10.31 1.42 -14.73
N ASP A 67 -11.31 2.10 -14.15
CA ASP A 67 -11.27 3.55 -13.99
C ASP A 67 -10.37 3.92 -12.81
N VAL A 68 -9.62 5.01 -12.93
CA VAL A 68 -8.59 5.39 -11.97
C VAL A 68 -8.75 6.81 -11.44
N VAL A 69 -8.42 6.99 -10.17
CA VAL A 69 -8.15 8.27 -9.53
C VAL A 69 -6.66 8.34 -9.24
N ILE A 70 -5.99 9.34 -9.80
CA ILE A 70 -4.58 9.62 -9.55
C ILE A 70 -4.43 10.86 -8.67
N CYS A 71 -3.50 10.84 -7.72
CA CYS A 71 -3.20 12.02 -6.92
C CYS A 71 -1.71 12.12 -6.58
N ASP A 72 -1.26 13.34 -6.31
CA ASP A 72 0.12 13.67 -5.94
C ASP A 72 0.12 15.04 -5.23
N VAL A 73 1.21 15.37 -4.55
CA VAL A 73 1.46 16.74 -4.08
C VAL A 73 1.74 17.68 -5.26
N LYS A 74 2.30 17.14 -6.34
CA LYS A 74 2.47 17.82 -7.63
C LYS A 74 1.17 17.82 -8.43
N ASP A 75 1.13 18.62 -9.48
CA ASP A 75 0.01 18.62 -10.40
C ASP A 75 -0.02 17.32 -11.23
N CYS A 76 -1.21 16.73 -11.33
CA CYS A 76 -1.48 15.50 -12.08
C CYS A 76 -2.11 15.75 -13.45
N GLU A 77 -2.41 16.99 -13.85
CA GLU A 77 -3.12 17.30 -15.09
C GLU A 77 -2.46 16.68 -16.33
N ALA A 78 -1.13 16.83 -16.47
CA ALA A 78 -0.39 16.26 -17.60
C ALA A 78 -0.40 14.72 -17.60
N ALA A 79 -0.29 14.10 -16.42
CA ALA A 79 -0.38 12.65 -16.26
C ALA A 79 -1.79 12.14 -16.63
N ALA A 80 -2.83 12.83 -16.18
CA ALA A 80 -4.20 12.50 -16.48
C ALA A 80 -4.47 12.59 -17.98
N ALA A 81 -4.07 13.69 -18.63
CA ALA A 81 -4.21 13.88 -20.06
C ALA A 81 -3.51 12.77 -20.87
N ALA A 82 -2.30 12.37 -20.46
CA ALA A 82 -1.56 11.29 -21.12
C ALA A 82 -2.26 9.93 -20.97
N LEU A 83 -2.78 9.62 -19.78
CA LEU A 83 -3.54 8.39 -19.54
C LEU A 83 -4.85 8.39 -20.34
N THR A 84 -5.61 9.48 -20.32
CA THR A 84 -6.85 9.62 -21.11
C THR A 84 -6.58 9.44 -22.61
N ALA A 85 -5.49 10.01 -23.14
CA ALA A 85 -5.12 9.84 -24.54
C ALA A 85 -4.78 8.38 -24.89
N ARG A 86 -4.13 7.64 -23.99
CA ARG A 86 -3.81 6.22 -24.18
C ARG A 86 -5.02 5.29 -24.02
N HIS A 87 -5.98 5.67 -23.17
CA HIS A 87 -7.11 4.83 -22.78
C HIS A 87 -8.46 5.56 -23.02
N PRO A 88 -8.88 5.77 -24.28
CA PRO A 88 -10.04 6.61 -24.61
C PRO A 88 -11.39 6.08 -24.08
N ASN A 89 -11.46 4.80 -23.73
CA ASN A 89 -12.66 4.16 -23.17
C ASN A 89 -12.66 4.10 -21.63
N GLY A 90 -11.52 4.38 -21.00
CA GLY A 90 -11.39 4.42 -19.54
C GLY A 90 -11.46 5.85 -19.02
N LYS A 91 -11.80 6.00 -17.74
CA LYS A 91 -11.88 7.31 -17.10
C LYS A 91 -10.69 7.51 -16.17
N VAL A 92 -10.12 8.70 -16.26
CA VAL A 92 -9.04 9.16 -15.39
C VAL A 92 -9.53 10.41 -14.68
N TYR A 93 -9.52 10.35 -13.36
CA TYR A 93 -9.79 11.49 -12.51
C TYR A 93 -8.52 11.85 -11.77
N HIS A 94 -8.34 13.13 -11.47
CA HIS A 94 -7.17 13.57 -10.73
C HIS A 94 -7.50 14.66 -9.72
N THR A 95 -6.74 14.67 -8.64
CA THR A 95 -6.77 15.72 -7.62
C THR A 95 -5.39 15.85 -6.98
N LYS A 96 -5.10 17.00 -6.38
CA LYS A 96 -3.91 17.13 -5.52
C LYS A 96 -4.19 16.48 -4.17
N CYS A 97 -3.20 15.79 -3.63
CA CYS A 97 -3.26 15.23 -2.29
C CYS A 97 -1.88 15.19 -1.65
N ASP A 98 -1.77 15.76 -0.45
CA ASP A 98 -0.65 15.51 0.45
C ASP A 98 -1.02 14.38 1.41
N VAL A 99 -0.38 13.22 1.25
CA VAL A 99 -0.66 12.04 2.08
C VAL A 99 -0.19 12.18 3.53
N SER A 100 0.60 13.23 3.84
CA SER A 100 1.00 13.55 5.22
C SER A 100 -0.03 14.41 5.96
N ASP A 101 -0.98 15.01 5.22
CA ASP A 101 -2.09 15.77 5.78
C ASP A 101 -3.37 14.93 5.83
N ALA A 102 -3.92 14.76 7.03
CA ALA A 102 -5.13 13.95 7.24
C ALA A 102 -6.34 14.54 6.50
N SER A 103 -6.49 15.87 6.49
CA SER A 103 -7.62 16.52 5.83
C SER A 103 -7.58 16.35 4.31
N SER A 104 -6.39 16.41 3.72
CA SER A 104 -6.16 16.10 2.32
C SER A 104 -6.49 14.63 1.99
N CYS A 105 -6.17 13.68 2.87
CA CYS A 105 -6.51 12.27 2.67
C CYS A 105 -8.02 12.01 2.74
N GLU A 106 -8.73 12.68 3.65
CA GLU A 106 -10.19 12.63 3.74
C GLU A 106 -10.82 13.15 2.45
N ALA A 107 -10.37 14.31 1.96
CA ALA A 107 -10.84 14.89 0.70
C ALA A 107 -10.57 13.97 -0.51
N LEU A 108 -9.42 13.29 -0.55
CA LEU A 108 -9.13 12.29 -1.58
C LEU A 108 -10.12 11.12 -1.52
N GLY A 109 -10.42 10.63 -0.32
CA GLY A 109 -11.38 9.54 -0.12
C GLY A 109 -12.79 9.91 -0.60
N GLU A 110 -13.26 11.11 -0.26
CA GLU A 110 -14.55 11.63 -0.73
C GLU A 110 -14.59 11.80 -2.25
N PHE A 111 -13.55 12.40 -2.82
CA PHE A 111 -13.41 12.56 -4.27
C PHE A 111 -13.42 11.21 -4.99
N ALA A 112 -12.65 10.23 -4.49
CA ALA A 112 -12.60 8.90 -5.09
C ALA A 112 -13.95 8.18 -5.04
N LYS A 113 -14.67 8.31 -3.92
CA LYS A 113 -16.01 7.75 -3.77
C LYS A 113 -17.01 8.42 -4.73
N ASP A 114 -16.96 9.74 -4.90
CA ASP A 114 -17.81 10.47 -5.85
C ASP A 114 -17.57 10.03 -7.29
N LYS A 115 -16.29 9.88 -7.69
CA LYS A 115 -15.93 9.58 -9.09
C LYS A 115 -16.02 8.12 -9.49
N LEU A 116 -15.66 7.21 -8.58
CA LEU A 116 -15.58 5.77 -8.87
C LEU A 116 -16.80 5.01 -8.33
N GLY A 117 -17.52 5.56 -7.35
CA GLY A 117 -18.61 4.90 -6.64
C GLY A 117 -18.12 3.82 -5.68
N ASN A 118 -17.54 2.74 -6.22
CA ASN A 118 -16.88 1.68 -5.46
C ASN A 118 -15.36 1.71 -5.71
N ILE A 119 -14.57 1.52 -4.66
CA ILE A 119 -13.11 1.45 -4.75
C ILE A 119 -12.71 0.00 -4.52
N GLY A 120 -12.17 -0.65 -5.56
CA GLY A 120 -11.67 -2.02 -5.50
C GLY A 120 -10.23 -2.09 -5.01
N TYR A 121 -9.43 -1.08 -5.33
CA TYR A 121 -8.02 -1.02 -4.99
C TYR A 121 -7.59 0.36 -4.52
N TRP A 122 -6.72 0.38 -3.52
CA TRP A 122 -6.05 1.58 -3.01
C TRP A 122 -4.55 1.34 -2.95
N VAL A 123 -3.80 2.11 -3.72
CA VAL A 123 -2.34 1.96 -3.87
C VAL A 123 -1.65 3.13 -3.18
N ASN A 124 -1.10 2.85 -1.99
CA ASN A 124 -0.23 3.78 -1.26
C ASN A 124 1.17 3.75 -1.86
N ASN A 125 1.38 4.54 -2.92
CA ASN A 125 2.65 4.60 -3.64
C ASN A 125 3.44 5.90 -3.38
N ALA A 126 2.80 6.97 -2.90
CA ALA A 126 3.49 8.22 -2.58
C ALA A 126 4.68 7.98 -1.62
N GLY A 127 5.86 8.50 -2.00
CA GLY A 127 7.11 8.37 -1.26
C GLY A 127 8.18 9.34 -1.79
N ILE A 128 9.23 9.57 -1.01
CA ILE A 128 10.37 10.44 -1.32
C ILE A 128 11.68 9.64 -1.27
#